data_AF-A0A126NM92-F1
#
_entry.id   AF-A0A126NM92-F1
#
_cell.length_a   1.000
_cell.length_b   1.000
_cell.length_c   1.000
_cell.angle_alpha   90.00
_cell.angle_beta   90.00
_cell.angle_gamma   90.00
#
_symmetry.space_group_name_H-M   'P 1'
#
loop_
_entity.id
_entity.type
_entity.pdbx_description
1 polymer ?
#
loop_
_entity_poly.entity_id
_entity_poly.type
_entity_poly.pdbx_seq_one_letter_code
_entity_poly.pdbx_strand_id
1 'polypeptide(L)'
;MVSMFDAALQDTLECRDGFQEALKIIEEAKDPDLFTRFRDVQLAVNVLKHGKGRSHKDLLARRNELPFRVRAEDEFFNEGNVSELAPLVQVDGAFLRHCSETIDLVAVLIKRERPDAWV
;
A
#
# COMPACT_ATOMS: atom_id res chain seq x y z
N MET A 1 7.72 5.39 -6.45
CA MET A 1 7.77 5.16 -5.00
C MET A 1 7.46 3.70 -4.66
N VAL A 2 6.20 3.27 -4.66
CA VAL A 2 5.85 1.92 -4.16
C VAL A 2 6.39 0.77 -5.02
N SER A 3 6.34 0.86 -6.36
CA SER A 3 6.98 -0.16 -7.22
C SER A 3 8.51 -0.20 -7.09
N MET A 4 9.15 0.92 -6.75
CA MET A 4 10.61 0.94 -6.49
C MET A 4 10.93 0.30 -5.15
N PHE A 5 10.06 0.51 -4.15
CA PHE A 5 10.20 -0.14 -2.85
C PHE A 5 10.03 -1.66 -2.95
N ASP A 6 9.07 -2.15 -3.75
CA ASP A 6 8.93 -3.59 -4.04
C ASP A 6 10.22 -4.18 -4.64
N ALA A 7 10.81 -3.48 -5.62
CA ALA A 7 12.08 -3.90 -6.21
C ALA A 7 13.23 -3.90 -5.19
N ALA A 8 13.31 -2.89 -4.32
CA ALA A 8 14.31 -2.85 -3.25
C ALA A 8 14.12 -4.01 -2.26
N LEU A 9 12.88 -4.35 -1.90
CA LEU A 9 12.56 -5.49 -1.04
C LEU A 9 12.94 -6.82 -1.70
N GLN A 10 12.67 -6.99 -3.00
CA GLN A 10 13.03 -8.19 -3.75
C GLN A 10 14.54 -8.43 -3.77
N ASP A 11 15.31 -7.36 -4.04
CA ASP A 11 16.78 -7.39 -4.05
C ASP A 11 17.32 -7.72 -2.65
N THR A 12 16.83 -6.99 -1.65
CA THR A 12 17.32 -7.09 -0.27
C THR A 12 16.99 -8.40 0.42
N LEU A 13 15.78 -8.92 0.20
CA LEU A 13 15.30 -10.15 0.82
C LEU A 13 15.55 -11.39 -0.05
N GLU A 14 16.26 -11.23 -1.18
CA GLU A 14 16.53 -12.27 -2.17
C GLU A 14 15.26 -13.07 -2.55
N CYS A 15 14.16 -12.34 -2.76
CA CYS A 15 12.83 -12.94 -2.93
C CYS A 15 12.15 -12.48 -4.23
N ARG A 16 11.14 -13.23 -4.66
CA ARG A 16 10.39 -12.92 -5.90
C ARG A 16 9.27 -11.88 -5.70
N ASP A 17 8.72 -11.79 -4.50
CA ASP A 17 7.61 -10.90 -4.15
C ASP A 17 7.95 -10.18 -2.85
N GLY A 18 8.51 -8.98 -2.99
CA GLY A 18 9.03 -8.20 -1.88
C GLY A 18 7.95 -7.82 -0.88
N PHE A 19 6.74 -7.51 -1.36
CA PHE A 19 5.62 -7.17 -0.50
C PHE A 19 5.07 -8.37 0.28
N GLN A 20 4.96 -9.54 -0.35
CA GLN A 20 4.54 -10.74 0.40
C GLN A 20 5.57 -11.12 1.45
N GLU A 21 6.86 -11.04 1.14
CA GLU A 21 7.91 -11.36 2.11
C GLU A 21 7.96 -10.35 3.25
N ALA A 22 7.85 -9.05 2.96
CA ALA A 22 7.74 -8.01 3.99
C ALA A 22 6.53 -8.22 4.90
N LEU A 23 5.36 -8.60 4.37
CA LEU A 23 4.17 -8.91 5.19
C LEU A 23 4.43 -10.06 6.17
N LYS A 24 5.13 -11.12 5.75
CA LYS A 24 5.51 -12.23 6.64
C LYS A 24 6.43 -11.76 7.75
N ILE A 25 7.43 -10.93 7.43
CA ILE A 25 8.36 -10.39 8.43
C ILE A 25 7.60 -9.52 9.46
N ILE A 26 6.64 -8.70 9.00
CA ILE A 26 5.79 -7.90 9.91
C ILE A 26 4.93 -8.80 10.81
N GLU A 27 4.36 -9.87 10.25
CA GLU A 27 3.58 -10.86 11.00
C GLU A 27 4.43 -11.59 12.05
N GLU A 28 5.65 -12.02 11.69
CA GLU A 28 6.64 -12.63 12.60
C GLU A 28 7.02 -11.68 13.74
N ALA A 29 7.16 -10.38 13.45
CA ALA A 29 7.44 -9.33 14.42
C ALA A 29 6.25 -8.98 15.33
N LYS A 30 5.07 -9.55 15.08
CA LYS A 30 3.83 -9.35 15.86
C LYS A 30 3.39 -7.89 15.95
N ASP A 31 3.53 -7.15 14.84
CA ASP A 31 3.06 -5.77 14.71
C ASP A 31 1.80 -5.70 13.81
N PRO A 32 0.59 -5.91 14.38
CA PRO A 32 -0.65 -5.96 13.61
C PRO A 32 -1.05 -4.61 13.00
N ASP A 33 -0.61 -3.50 13.61
CA ASP A 33 -0.90 -2.15 13.13
C ASP A 33 -0.09 -1.87 11.86
N LEU A 34 1.21 -2.17 11.89
CA LEU A 34 2.07 -2.05 10.70
C LEU A 34 1.64 -3.03 9.60
N PHE A 35 1.20 -4.24 9.96
CA PHE A 35 0.71 -5.22 9.00
C PHE A 35 -0.50 -4.68 8.24
N THR A 36 -1.49 -4.17 8.98
CA THR A 36 -2.72 -3.60 8.40
C THR A 36 -2.38 -2.41 7.51
N ARG A 37 -1.53 -1.50 8.01
CA ARG A 37 -1.09 -0.31 7.28
C ARG A 37 -0.37 -0.66 5.98
N PHE A 38 0.56 -1.61 6.00
CA PHE A 38 1.30 -2.03 4.81
C PHE A 38 0.43 -2.78 3.81
N ARG A 39 -0.49 -3.62 4.32
CA ARG A 39 -1.47 -4.32 3.49
C ARG A 39 -2.38 -3.33 2.75
N ASP A 40 -2.86 -2.28 3.42
CA ASP A 40 -3.71 -1.26 2.80
C ASP A 40 -2.97 -0.52 1.68
N VAL A 41 -1.70 -0.18 1.88
CA VAL A 41 -0.84 0.41 0.83
C VAL A 41 -0.68 -0.55 -0.36
N GLN A 42 -0.42 -1.83 -0.11
CA GLN A 42 -0.30 -2.84 -1.17
C GLN A 42 -1.61 -2.95 -1.99
N LEU A 43 -2.76 -3.01 -1.31
CA LEU A 43 -4.05 -3.06 -1.98
C LEU A 43 -4.31 -1.80 -2.81
N ALA A 44 -4.00 -0.62 -2.26
CA ALA A 44 -4.20 0.65 -2.96
C ALA A 44 -3.36 0.72 -4.24
N VAL A 45 -2.10 0.27 -4.18
CA VAL A 45 -1.22 0.21 -5.35
C VAL A 45 -1.72 -0.78 -6.39
N ASN A 46 -2.24 -1.94 -5.98
CA ASN A 46 -2.86 -2.89 -6.90
C ASN A 46 -4.07 -2.28 -7.61
N VAL A 47 -4.88 -1.50 -6.90
CA VAL A 47 -6.02 -0.76 -7.48
C VAL A 47 -5.54 0.32 -8.46
N LEU A 48 -4.48 1.05 -8.14
CA LEU A 48 -3.92 2.05 -9.06
C LEU A 48 -3.33 1.42 -10.32
N LYS A 49 -2.77 0.21 -10.24
CA LYS A 49 -2.19 -0.52 -11.37
C LYS A 49 -3.23 -1.21 -12.25
N HIS A 50 -4.22 -1.85 -11.64
CA HIS A 50 -5.13 -2.78 -12.32
C HIS A 50 -6.58 -2.29 -12.34
N GLY A 51 -6.89 -1.20 -11.65
CA GLY A 51 -8.24 -0.70 -11.50
C GLY A 51 -9.08 -1.62 -10.62
N LYS A 52 -10.25 -1.98 -11.13
CA LYS A 52 -11.26 -2.76 -10.41
C LYS A 52 -10.78 -4.19 -10.19
N GLY A 53 -11.15 -4.75 -9.05
CA GLY A 53 -10.83 -6.14 -8.73
C GLY A 53 -10.96 -6.43 -7.25
N ARG A 54 -10.34 -7.53 -6.82
CA ARG A 54 -10.36 -7.96 -5.41
C ARG A 54 -9.83 -6.88 -4.48
N SER A 55 -8.68 -6.28 -4.80
CA SER A 55 -8.09 -5.23 -3.95
C SER A 55 -8.98 -4.00 -3.79
N HIS A 56 -9.73 -3.63 -4.83
CA HIS A 56 -10.68 -2.52 -4.75
C HIS A 56 -11.87 -2.86 -3.85
N LYS A 57 -12.42 -4.08 -3.97
CA LYS A 57 -13.50 -4.56 -3.10
C LYS A 57 -13.07 -4.63 -1.63
N ASP A 58 -11.87 -5.14 -1.38
CA ASP A 58 -11.32 -5.26 -0.02
C ASP A 58 -11.16 -3.88 0.63
N LEU A 59 -10.63 -2.88 -0.10
CA LEU A 59 -10.54 -1.51 0.38
C LEU A 59 -11.91 -0.85 0.56
N LEU A 60 -12.84 -1.06 -0.36
CA LEU A 60 -14.19 -0.50 -0.27
C LEU A 60 -14.94 -0.98 0.97
N ALA A 61 -14.80 -2.26 1.33
CA ALA A 61 -15.43 -2.84 2.51
C ALA A 61 -15.02 -2.14 3.82
N ARG A 62 -13.83 -1.53 3.83
CA ARG A 62 -13.24 -0.86 4.99
C ARG A 62 -13.02 0.64 4.76
N ARG A 63 -13.67 1.23 3.75
CA ARG A 63 -13.34 2.58 3.26
C ARG A 63 -13.40 3.69 4.33
N ASN A 64 -14.20 3.51 5.38
CA ASN A 64 -14.34 4.47 6.48
C ASN A 64 -13.23 4.37 7.53
N GLU A 65 -12.43 3.30 7.49
CA GLU A 65 -11.30 3.05 8.38
C GLU A 65 -9.97 3.45 7.74
N LEU A 66 -9.96 3.67 6.42
CA LEU A 66 -8.74 3.95 5.67
C LEU A 66 -8.26 5.40 5.88
N PRO A 67 -6.94 5.63 5.92
CA PRO A 67 -6.35 6.96 6.01
C PRO A 67 -6.33 7.71 4.65
N PHE A 68 -6.94 7.13 3.62
CA PHE A 68 -7.05 7.69 2.28
C PHE A 68 -8.42 7.35 1.68
N ARG A 69 -8.84 8.11 0.67
CA ARG A 69 -10.18 7.93 0.09
C ARG A 69 -10.19 6.90 -1.03
N VAL A 70 -11.21 6.04 -0.99
CA VAL A 70 -11.49 5.03 -2.00
C VAL A 70 -12.95 5.21 -2.42
N ARG A 71 -13.20 5.32 -3.73
CA ARG A 71 -14.55 5.54 -4.28
C ARG A 71 -15.13 4.26 -4.87
N ALA A 72 -16.45 4.13 -4.83
CA ALA A 72 -17.16 3.19 -5.68
C ALA A 72 -17.12 3.65 -7.15
N GLU A 73 -17.52 2.76 -8.06
CA GLU A 73 -17.40 3.00 -9.51
C GLU A 73 -18.18 4.23 -9.98
N ASP A 74 -19.37 4.38 -9.41
CA ASP A 74 -20.35 5.42 -9.74
C ASP A 74 -20.24 6.65 -8.84
N GLU A 75 -19.30 6.65 -7.90
CA GLU A 75 -19.03 7.78 -7.01
C GLU A 75 -17.94 8.67 -7.62
N PHE A 76 -18.12 9.98 -7.53
CA PHE A 76 -17.09 10.97 -7.88
C PHE A 76 -16.46 11.51 -6.61
N PHE A 77 -15.14 11.71 -6.60
CA PHE A 77 -14.50 12.45 -5.50
C PHE A 77 -14.88 13.94 -5.51
N ASN A 78 -15.24 14.48 -6.68
CA ASN A 78 -15.66 15.86 -6.86
C ASN A 78 -16.66 15.93 -8.03
N GLU A 79 -17.92 16.31 -7.74
CA GLU A 79 -19.07 16.25 -8.66
C GLU A 79 -18.99 17.20 -9.87
N GLY A 80 -17.90 17.97 -10.02
CA GLY A 80 -17.66 18.87 -11.16
C GLY A 80 -16.59 18.41 -12.16
N ASN A 81 -15.88 17.31 -11.91
CA ASN A 81 -14.82 16.82 -12.81
C ASN A 81 -15.28 15.58 -13.59
N VAL A 82 -15.94 15.82 -14.72
CA VAL A 82 -16.48 14.77 -15.62
C VAL A 82 -15.47 14.31 -16.67
N SER A 83 -14.27 14.90 -16.70
CA SER A 83 -13.40 14.84 -17.88
C SER A 83 -12.17 13.95 -17.75
N GLU A 84 -12.02 13.20 -16.66
CA GLU A 84 -10.94 12.22 -16.50
C GLU A 84 -11.49 10.91 -15.93
N LEU A 85 -10.86 9.80 -16.34
CA LEU A 85 -10.97 8.52 -15.65
C LEU A 85 -10.44 8.71 -14.22
N ALA A 86 -11.28 9.22 -13.32
CA ALA A 86 -10.88 9.50 -11.95
C ALA A 86 -10.35 8.19 -11.33
N PRO A 87 -9.18 8.19 -10.68
CA PRO A 87 -8.65 6.98 -10.07
C PRO A 87 -9.62 6.47 -8.99
N LEU A 88 -9.63 5.16 -8.75
CA LEU A 88 -10.47 4.55 -7.70
C LEU A 88 -9.97 4.84 -6.28
N VAL A 89 -8.68 5.19 -6.16
CA VAL A 89 -8.03 5.67 -4.95
C VAL A 89 -7.65 7.13 -5.19
N GLN A 90 -7.97 8.02 -4.24
CA GLN A 90 -7.57 9.42 -4.35
C GLN A 90 -6.07 9.55 -4.04
N VAL A 91 -5.28 9.92 -5.05
CA VAL A 91 -3.83 10.14 -4.91
C VAL A 91 -3.56 11.60 -4.61
N ASP A 92 -3.73 12.00 -3.35
CA ASP A 92 -3.40 13.33 -2.84
C ASP A 92 -2.14 13.32 -1.96
N GLY A 93 -1.78 14.48 -1.41
CA GLY A 93 -0.61 14.60 -0.52
C GLY A 93 -0.73 13.75 0.75
N ALA A 94 -1.94 13.51 1.26
CA ALA A 94 -2.14 12.68 2.44
C ALA A 94 -1.89 11.21 2.12
N PHE A 95 -2.37 10.72 0.97
CA PHE A 95 -2.07 9.38 0.47
C PHE A 95 -0.57 9.17 0.27
N LEU A 96 0.12 10.10 -0.42
CA LEU A 96 1.56 9.99 -0.67
C LEU A 96 2.37 9.99 0.63
N ARG A 97 2.02 10.85 1.57
CA ARG A 97 2.63 10.87 2.91
C ARG A 97 2.40 9.57 3.65
N HIS A 98 1.17 9.05 3.62
CA HIS A 98 0.84 7.77 4.24
C HIS A 98 1.71 6.64 3.67
N CYS A 99 1.84 6.54 2.35
CA CYS A 99 2.73 5.57 1.70
C CYS A 99 4.19 5.71 2.14
N SER A 100 4.73 6.93 2.14
CA SER A 100 6.13 7.18 2.52
C SER A 100 6.41 6.74 3.96
N GLU A 101 5.57 7.18 4.90
CA GLU A 101 5.70 6.81 6.31
C GLU A 101 5.57 5.30 6.53
N THR A 102 4.67 4.62 5.79
CA THR A 102 4.56 3.16 5.86
C THR A 102 5.84 2.48 5.37
N ILE A 103 6.39 2.96 4.25
CA ILE A 103 7.63 2.44 3.67
C ILE A 103 8.78 2.60 4.67
N ASP A 104 8.91 3.77 5.30
CA ASP A 104 9.95 4.03 6.29
C ASP A 104 9.84 3.09 7.50
N LEU A 105 8.62 2.86 8.02
CA LEU A 105 8.38 1.93 9.12
C LEU A 105 8.75 0.49 8.75
N VAL A 106 8.38 0.03 7.54
CA VAL A 106 8.72 -1.30 7.05
C VAL A 106 10.23 -1.45 6.86
N ALA A 107 10.91 -0.44 6.31
CA ALA A 107 12.36 -0.48 6.13
C ALA A 107 13.09 -0.56 7.48
N VAL A 108 12.68 0.23 8.48
CA VAL A 108 13.21 0.16 9.85
C VAL A 108 12.99 -1.23 10.46
N LEU A 109 11.80 -1.80 10.29
CA LEU A 109 11.50 -3.13 10.79
C LEU A 109 12.39 -4.19 10.14
N ILE A 110 12.48 -4.21 8.81
CA ILE A 110 13.27 -5.21 8.07
C ILE A 110 14.73 -5.14 8.50
N LYS A 111 15.31 -3.94 8.61
CA LYS A 111 16.68 -3.76 9.09
C LYS A 111 16.90 -4.31 10.51
N ARG A 112 15.87 -4.27 11.36
CA ARG A 112 15.93 -4.83 12.72
C ARG A 112 15.86 -6.36 12.71
N GLU A 113 14.92 -6.93 11.95
CA GLU A 113 14.64 -8.37 11.92
C GLU A 113 15.57 -9.16 10.99
N ARG A 114 16.19 -8.49 10.02
CA ARG A 114 17.16 -9.02 9.06
C ARG A 114 18.32 -8.02 8.92
N PRO A 115 19.26 -7.98 9.89
CA PRO A 115 20.35 -7.00 9.90
C PRO A 115 21.29 -7.06 8.68
N ASP A 116 21.37 -8.25 8.06
CA ASP A 116 22.17 -8.49 6.86
C ASP A 116 21.48 -7.98 5.58
N ALA A 117 20.19 -7.63 5.66
CA ALA A 117 19.37 -7.20 4.55
C ALA A 117 19.34 -5.64 4.49
N TRP A 118 19.91 -5.05 3.44
CA TRP A 118 20.01 -3.60 3.26
C TRP A 118 18.88 -3.03 2.39
N VAL A 119 17.79 -2.59 3.03
CA VAL A 119 16.65 -1.89 2.37
C VAL A 119 16.88 -0.38 2.35
#